data_AF-A0A7W1IH21-F1
#
_entry.id   AF-A0A7W1IH21-F1
#
_cell.length_a   1.000
_cell.length_b   1.000
_cell.length_c   1.000
_cell.angle_alpha   90.00
_cell.angle_beta   90.00
_cell.angle_gamma   90.00
#
_symmetry.space_group_name_H-M   'P 1'
#
loop_
_entity.id
_entity.type
_entity.pdbx_description
1 polymer ?
#
loop_
_entity_poly.entity_id
_entity_poly.type
_entity_poly.pdbx_seq_one_letter_code
_entity_poly.pdbx_strand_id
1 'polypeptide(L)'
;MYAYLQLGRFVEAKALLGELPSVAARFDPGAVTGAAPGLAGAFALAAIPARWALERGAWAEAAALEPRPSAFPFTEAMTYFARALGASHTGDLTRVRAAIDSLDSIQKRLRAGGEGYWAEQVAIQQLDAQAALDMAEGRKSQAIARMREAATREDATEKSAVTPGSLAPARELLADMLAANGKPAEARREYRATLQTDPKRRR
;
A
#
# COMPACT_ATOMS: atom_id res chain seq x y z
N MET A 1 11.20 3.19 -9.13
CA MET A 1 10.66 3.92 -7.95
C MET A 1 11.18 3.33 -6.65
N TYR A 2 10.74 2.13 -6.24
CA TYR A 2 11.13 1.50 -4.97
C TYR A 2 12.64 1.52 -4.70
N ALA A 3 13.46 0.98 -5.60
CA ALA A 3 14.92 0.95 -5.40
C ALA A 3 15.55 2.36 -5.25
N TYR A 4 15.09 3.36 -6.01
CA TYR A 4 15.56 4.74 -5.86
C TYR A 4 15.23 5.30 -4.48
N LEU A 5 13.99 5.08 -4.02
CA LEU A 5 13.58 5.51 -2.68
C LEU A 5 14.30 4.72 -1.57
N GLN A 6 14.61 3.44 -1.73
CA GLN A 6 15.40 2.73 -0.71
C GLN A 6 16.88 3.14 -0.70
N LEU A 7 17.40 3.72 -1.78
CA LEU A 7 18.79 4.21 -1.87
C LEU A 7 18.94 5.72 -1.58
N GLY A 8 17.86 6.44 -1.25
CA GLY A 8 17.94 7.90 -1.04
C GLY A 8 18.06 8.73 -2.32
N ARG A 9 17.85 8.11 -3.48
CA ARG A 9 17.93 8.72 -4.80
C ARG A 9 16.63 9.45 -5.14
N PHE A 10 16.31 10.48 -4.36
CA PHE A 10 15.04 11.20 -4.44
C PHE A 10 14.89 12.01 -5.75
N VAL A 11 16.00 12.47 -6.35
CA VAL A 11 15.98 13.20 -7.62
C VAL A 11 15.52 12.28 -8.75
N GLU A 12 16.08 11.07 -8.83
CA GLU A 12 15.74 10.08 -9.84
C GLU A 12 14.35 9.48 -9.60
N ALA A 13 13.96 9.29 -8.35
CA ALA A 13 12.58 8.92 -8.01
C ALA A 13 11.58 9.99 -8.48
N LYS A 14 11.87 11.28 -8.27
CA LYS A 14 11.02 12.39 -8.71
C LYS A 14 10.97 12.52 -10.23
N ALA A 15 12.09 12.32 -10.92
CA ALA A 15 12.14 12.32 -12.39
C ALA A 15 11.24 11.22 -12.97
N LEU A 16 11.35 10.00 -12.44
CA LEU A 16 10.49 8.88 -12.84
C LEU A 16 9.00 9.17 -12.60
N LEU A 17 8.66 9.81 -11.48
CA LEU A 17 7.27 10.25 -11.23
C LEU A 17 6.80 11.28 -12.26
N GLY A 18 7.67 12.21 -12.66
CA GLY A 18 7.38 13.24 -13.66
C GLY A 18 7.14 12.68 -15.07
N GLU A 19 7.73 11.54 -15.42
CA GLU A 19 7.51 10.85 -16.70
C GLU A 19 6.19 10.07 -16.73
N LEU A 20 5.62 9.74 -15.56
CA LEU A 20 4.46 8.86 -15.44
C LEU A 20 3.23 9.31 -16.24
N PRO A 21 2.86 10.61 -16.32
CA PRO A 21 1.75 11.06 -17.17
C PRO A 21 1.97 10.77 -18.66
N SER A 22 3.22 10.89 -19.14
CA SER A 22 3.56 10.61 -20.54
C SER A 22 3.53 9.11 -20.85
N VAL A 23 3.86 8.27 -19.87
CA VAL A 23 3.70 6.81 -19.97
C VAL A 23 2.22 6.44 -19.95
N ALA A 24 1.45 7.01 -19.03
CA ALA A 24 0.00 6.77 -18.90
C ALA A 24 -0.75 7.12 -20.19
N ALA A 25 -0.39 8.22 -20.85
CA ALA A 25 -1.02 8.66 -22.09
C ALA A 25 -0.77 7.72 -23.29
N ARG A 26 0.29 6.92 -23.24
CA ARG A 26 0.68 5.96 -24.29
C ARG A 26 0.40 4.51 -23.91
N PHE A 27 -0.08 4.28 -22.69
CA PHE A 27 -0.33 2.95 -22.17
C PHE A 27 -1.63 2.38 -22.76
N ASP A 28 -1.49 1.31 -23.54
CA ASP A 28 -2.61 0.51 -24.01
C ASP A 28 -2.61 -0.84 -23.26
N PRO A 29 -3.56 -1.07 -22.34
CA PRO A 29 -3.64 -2.33 -21.60
C PRO A 29 -3.98 -3.54 -22.49
N GLY A 30 -4.50 -3.32 -23.70
CA GLY A 30 -4.81 -4.35 -24.70
C GLY A 30 -3.66 -4.63 -25.69
N ALA A 31 -2.59 -3.85 -25.68
CA ALA A 31 -1.45 -4.05 -26.56
C ALA A 31 -0.65 -5.31 -26.16
N VAL A 32 -0.52 -6.26 -27.08
CA VAL A 32 0.25 -7.50 -26.89
C VAL A 32 1.72 -7.25 -27.22
N THR A 33 2.43 -6.54 -26.34
CA THR A 33 3.88 -6.33 -26.42
C THR A 33 4.61 -7.01 -25.24
N GLY A 34 5.16 -8.20 -25.46
CA GLY A 34 5.83 -8.98 -24.40
C GLY A 34 4.88 -9.75 -23.48
N ALA A 35 5.41 -10.39 -22.43
CA ALA A 35 4.70 -11.44 -21.69
C ALA A 35 3.65 -10.95 -20.66
N ALA A 36 3.64 -9.67 -20.24
CA ALA A 36 2.66 -9.13 -19.29
C ALA A 36 2.53 -7.57 -19.28
N PRO A 37 2.55 -6.87 -20.43
CA PRO A 37 2.63 -5.40 -20.47
C PRO A 37 1.47 -4.69 -19.76
N GLY A 38 0.23 -5.18 -19.91
CA GLY A 38 -0.96 -4.55 -19.34
C GLY A 38 -0.97 -4.53 -17.81
N LEU A 39 -0.68 -5.68 -17.18
CA LEU A 39 -0.64 -5.79 -15.72
C LEU A 39 0.50 -4.95 -15.13
N ALA A 40 1.69 -5.05 -15.71
CA ALA A 40 2.87 -4.31 -15.25
C ALA A 40 2.66 -2.79 -15.34
N GLY A 41 2.06 -2.31 -16.43
CA GLY A 41 1.72 -0.90 -16.61
C GLY A 41 0.69 -0.40 -15.61
N ALA A 42 -0.44 -1.12 -15.46
CA ALA A 42 -1.48 -0.77 -14.48
C ALA A 42 -0.93 -0.75 -13.05
N PHE A 43 -0.10 -1.74 -12.69
CA PHE A 43 0.60 -1.76 -11.41
C PHE A 43 1.50 -0.54 -11.24
N ALA A 44 2.35 -0.22 -12.22
CA ALA A 44 3.27 0.92 -12.10
C ALA A 44 2.53 2.25 -11.93
N LEU A 45 1.44 2.46 -12.68
CA LEU A 45 0.62 3.67 -12.63
C LEU A 45 -0.02 3.90 -11.25
N ALA A 46 -0.37 2.83 -10.53
CA ALA A 46 -0.87 2.91 -9.15
C ALA A 46 0.26 2.98 -8.10
N ALA A 47 1.27 2.11 -8.24
CA ALA A 47 2.31 1.92 -7.23
C ALA A 47 3.27 3.10 -7.12
N ILE A 48 3.68 3.69 -8.25
CA ILE A 48 4.67 4.77 -8.29
C ILE A 48 4.23 6.00 -7.47
N PRO A 49 3.03 6.59 -7.68
CA PRO A 49 2.60 7.74 -6.90
C PRO A 49 2.31 7.37 -5.44
N ALA A 50 1.74 6.19 -5.18
CA ALA A 50 1.51 5.69 -3.82
C ALA A 50 2.81 5.60 -3.01
N ARG A 51 3.85 4.94 -3.55
CA ARG A 51 5.17 4.84 -2.89
C ARG A 51 5.80 6.21 -2.68
N TRP A 52 5.75 7.07 -3.70
CA TRP A 52 6.33 8.40 -3.62
C TRP A 52 5.75 9.23 -2.46
N ALA A 53 4.44 9.14 -2.24
CA ALA A 53 3.78 9.85 -1.16
C ALA A 53 4.05 9.18 0.20
N LEU A 54 3.81 7.87 0.30
CA LEU A 54 3.91 7.13 1.56
C LEU A 54 5.33 7.10 2.11
N GLU A 55 6.34 6.80 1.28
CA GLU A 55 7.72 6.64 1.75
C GLU A 55 8.33 7.97 2.25
N ARG A 56 7.82 9.11 1.79
CA ARG A 56 8.21 10.44 2.27
C ARG A 56 7.36 10.97 3.44
N GLY A 57 6.35 10.22 3.87
CA GLY A 57 5.37 10.71 4.85
C GLY A 57 4.58 11.93 4.34
N ALA A 58 4.40 12.07 3.02
CA ALA A 58 3.64 13.16 2.42
C ALA A 58 2.14 12.86 2.52
N TRP A 59 1.60 12.87 3.73
CA TRP A 59 0.26 12.36 4.05
C TRP A 59 -0.86 13.06 3.30
N ALA A 60 -0.77 14.38 3.12
CA ALA A 60 -1.73 15.15 2.33
C ALA A 60 -1.69 14.75 0.83
N GLU A 61 -0.50 14.50 0.27
CA GLU A 61 -0.37 14.01 -1.10
C GLU A 61 -0.96 12.60 -1.22
N ALA A 62 -0.69 11.71 -0.27
CA ALA A 62 -1.25 10.36 -0.24
C ALA A 62 -2.78 10.37 -0.15
N ALA A 63 -3.35 11.22 0.71
CA ALA A 63 -4.79 11.41 0.85
C ALA A 63 -5.46 11.94 -0.42
N ALA A 64 -4.73 12.69 -1.25
CA ALA A 64 -5.23 13.28 -2.50
C ALA A 64 -5.08 12.37 -3.73
N LEU A 65 -4.46 11.19 -3.60
CA LEU A 65 -4.31 10.28 -4.74
C LEU A 65 -5.68 9.81 -5.23
N GLU A 66 -5.87 9.82 -6.56
CA GLU A 66 -7.09 9.35 -7.24
C GLU A 66 -6.87 7.98 -7.90
N PRO A 67 -7.74 6.98 -7.65
CA PRO A 67 -7.65 5.67 -8.27
C PRO A 67 -7.92 5.79 -9.78
N ARG A 68 -7.29 4.92 -10.55
CA ARG A 68 -7.52 4.81 -12.00
C ARG A 68 -8.26 3.51 -12.28
N PRO A 69 -9.44 3.54 -12.93
CA PRO A 69 -10.14 2.34 -13.33
C PRO A 69 -9.23 1.40 -14.11
N SER A 70 -9.27 0.10 -13.79
CA SER A 70 -8.37 -0.89 -14.35
C SER A 70 -9.07 -2.23 -14.54
N ALA A 71 -8.66 -2.97 -15.57
CA ALA A 71 -9.03 -4.39 -15.71
C ALA A 71 -8.44 -5.26 -14.58
N PHE A 72 -7.52 -4.70 -13.79
CA PHE A 72 -6.87 -5.34 -12.65
C PHE A 72 -7.31 -4.61 -11.35
N PRO A 73 -8.43 -5.00 -10.71
CA PRO A 73 -9.02 -4.24 -9.61
C PRO A 73 -8.07 -4.00 -8.42
N PHE A 74 -7.13 -4.91 -8.16
CA PHE A 74 -6.16 -4.75 -7.08
C PHE A 74 -5.25 -3.52 -7.26
N THR A 75 -5.05 -3.03 -8.50
CA THR A 75 -4.28 -1.80 -8.77
C THR A 75 -5.02 -0.55 -8.30
N GLU A 76 -6.36 -0.55 -8.33
CA GLU A 76 -7.17 0.51 -7.71
C GLU A 76 -7.05 0.48 -6.18
N ALA A 77 -7.06 -0.73 -5.60
CA ALA A 77 -6.93 -0.91 -4.14
C ALA A 77 -5.63 -0.31 -3.59
N MET A 78 -4.52 -0.44 -4.31
CA MET A 78 -3.24 0.19 -3.95
C MET A 78 -3.36 1.71 -3.72
N THR A 79 -4.19 2.39 -4.53
CA THR A 79 -4.41 3.83 -4.42
C THR A 79 -5.31 4.16 -3.23
N TYR A 80 -6.40 3.40 -3.06
CA TYR A 80 -7.28 3.56 -1.90
C TYR A 80 -6.57 3.28 -0.57
N PHE A 81 -5.68 2.30 -0.54
CA PHE A 81 -4.84 2.01 0.62
C PHE A 81 -3.94 3.19 0.99
N ALA A 82 -3.19 3.74 0.03
CA ALA A 82 -2.36 4.92 0.27
C ALA A 82 -3.20 6.13 0.71
N ARG A 83 -4.37 6.32 0.10
CA ARG A 83 -5.34 7.35 0.48
C ARG A 83 -5.82 7.19 1.91
N ALA A 84 -6.16 5.97 2.35
CA ALA A 84 -6.61 5.71 3.70
C ALA A 84 -5.54 6.06 4.74
N LEU A 85 -4.29 5.64 4.50
CA LEU A 85 -3.16 5.99 5.38
C LEU A 85 -2.90 7.49 5.41
N GLY A 86 -2.89 8.16 4.24
CA GLY A 86 -2.74 9.60 4.17
C GLY A 86 -3.83 10.34 4.94
N ALA A 87 -5.09 9.96 4.71
CA ALA A 87 -6.26 10.58 5.32
C ALA A 87 -6.31 10.36 6.84
N SER A 88 -5.89 9.20 7.35
CA SER A 88 -5.82 8.96 8.79
C SER A 88 -4.79 9.86 9.46
N HIS A 89 -3.66 10.12 8.81
CA HIS A 89 -2.63 11.03 9.32
C HIS A 89 -3.03 12.51 9.26
N THR A 90 -3.93 12.89 8.35
CA THR A 90 -4.45 14.27 8.25
C THR A 90 -5.78 14.47 8.99
N GLY A 91 -6.34 13.43 9.61
CA GLY A 91 -7.60 13.51 10.36
C GLY A 91 -8.88 13.53 9.49
N ASP A 92 -8.80 13.21 8.19
CA ASP A 92 -9.97 13.12 7.31
C ASP A 92 -10.63 11.74 7.42
N LEU A 93 -11.30 11.49 8.55
CA LEU A 93 -11.89 10.18 8.85
C LEU A 93 -12.97 9.76 7.87
N THR A 94 -13.68 10.72 7.27
CA THR A 94 -14.67 10.45 6.22
C THR A 94 -14.00 9.81 5.00
N ARG A 95 -12.86 10.37 4.57
CA ARG A 95 -12.09 9.81 3.46
C ARG A 95 -11.46 8.46 3.79
N VAL A 96 -11.04 8.24 5.04
CA VAL A 96 -10.57 6.91 5.48
C VAL A 96 -11.67 5.86 5.34
N ARG A 97 -12.88 6.15 5.83
CA ARG A 97 -14.03 5.22 5.74
C ARG A 97 -14.42 4.94 4.30
N ALA A 98 -14.50 5.97 3.45
CA ALA A 98 -14.81 5.78 2.03
C ALA A 98 -13.76 4.94 1.30
N ALA A 99 -12.47 5.07 1.66
CA ALA A 99 -11.41 4.22 1.14
C ALA A 99 -11.54 2.76 1.61
N ILE A 100 -11.89 2.52 2.88
CA ILE A 100 -12.17 1.17 3.41
C ILE A 100 -13.34 0.51 2.68
N ASP A 101 -14.43 1.24 2.43
CA ASP A 101 -15.59 0.74 1.68
C ASP A 101 -15.22 0.37 0.23
N SER A 102 -14.34 1.17 -0.38
CA SER A 102 -13.82 0.88 -1.73
C SER A 102 -12.94 -0.37 -1.74
N LEU A 103 -12.09 -0.55 -0.73
CA LEU A 103 -11.28 -1.77 -0.56
C LEU A 103 -12.16 -3.01 -0.39
N ASP A 104 -13.24 -2.94 0.39
CA ASP A 104 -14.22 -4.02 0.55
C ASP A 104 -14.88 -4.39 -0.79
N SER A 105 -15.34 -3.39 -1.56
CA SER A 105 -15.93 -3.62 -2.88
C SER A 105 -14.96 -4.29 -3.85
N ILE A 106 -13.70 -3.85 -3.87
CA ILE A 106 -12.66 -4.42 -4.73
C ILE A 106 -12.35 -5.86 -4.30
N GLN A 107 -12.22 -6.12 -3.00
CA GLN A 107 -12.00 -7.47 -2.46
C GLN A 107 -13.11 -8.43 -2.92
N LYS A 108 -14.37 -8.03 -2.79
CA LYS A 108 -15.52 -8.84 -3.21
C LYS A 108 -15.49 -9.14 -4.71
N ARG A 109 -15.13 -8.15 -5.54
CA ARG A 109 -15.00 -8.32 -6.99
C ARG A 109 -13.88 -9.30 -7.36
N LEU A 110 -12.73 -9.20 -6.70
CA LEU A 110 -11.60 -10.11 -6.90
C LEU A 110 -11.99 -11.56 -6.52
N ARG A 111 -12.67 -11.75 -5.38
CA ARG A 111 -13.19 -13.07 -4.98
C ARG A 111 -14.16 -13.65 -6.00
N ALA A 112 -15.11 -12.85 -6.48
CA ALA A 112 -16.06 -13.27 -7.50
C ALA A 112 -15.40 -13.64 -8.83
N GLY A 113 -14.26 -13.00 -9.16
CA GLY A 113 -13.43 -13.32 -10.32
C GLY A 113 -12.46 -14.49 -10.14
N GLY A 114 -12.42 -15.15 -8.97
CA GLY A 114 -11.48 -16.24 -8.69
C GLY A 114 -10.04 -15.78 -8.38
N GLU A 115 -9.81 -14.47 -8.22
CA GLU A 115 -8.51 -13.85 -7.96
C GLU A 115 -8.15 -13.91 -6.46
N GLY A 116 -8.11 -15.12 -5.89
CA GLY A 116 -7.98 -15.36 -4.45
C GLY A 116 -6.76 -14.72 -3.81
N TYR A 117 -5.61 -14.76 -4.49
CA TYR A 117 -4.38 -14.11 -4.03
C TYR A 117 -4.56 -12.59 -3.88
N TRP A 118 -5.06 -11.92 -4.91
CA TRP A 118 -5.27 -10.47 -4.88
C TRP A 118 -6.38 -10.07 -3.90
N ALA A 119 -7.41 -10.89 -3.77
CA ALA A 119 -8.43 -10.68 -2.75
C ALA A 119 -7.84 -10.71 -1.33
N GLU A 120 -6.88 -11.57 -1.05
CA GLU A 120 -6.19 -11.60 0.24
C GLU A 120 -5.28 -10.38 0.43
N GLN A 121 -4.54 -9.97 -0.60
CA GLN A 121 -3.72 -8.74 -0.55
C GLN A 121 -4.58 -7.50 -0.24
N VAL A 122 -5.77 -7.39 -0.84
CA VAL A 122 -6.71 -6.30 -0.56
C VAL A 122 -7.33 -6.44 0.83
N ALA A 123 -7.53 -7.66 1.34
CA ALA A 123 -7.98 -7.90 2.72
C ALA A 123 -6.99 -7.34 3.75
N ILE A 124 -5.70 -7.58 3.53
CA ILE A 124 -4.62 -7.08 4.39
C ILE A 124 -4.59 -5.56 4.37
N GLN A 125 -4.64 -4.93 3.18
CA GLN A 125 -4.72 -3.47 3.05
C GLN A 125 -5.96 -2.88 3.75
N GLN A 126 -7.08 -3.59 3.72
CA GLN A 126 -8.29 -3.17 4.42
C GLN A 126 -8.11 -3.24 5.95
N LEU A 127 -7.48 -4.29 6.49
CA LEU A 127 -7.15 -4.38 7.91
C LEU A 127 -6.21 -3.24 8.35
N ASP A 128 -5.20 -2.94 7.55
CA ASP A 128 -4.27 -1.83 7.81
C ASP A 128 -5.00 -0.47 7.84
N ALA A 129 -5.88 -0.23 6.86
CA ALA A 129 -6.69 0.99 6.79
C ALA A 129 -7.67 1.11 7.98
N GLN A 130 -8.29 -0.01 8.39
CA GLN A 130 -9.14 -0.05 9.57
C GLN A 130 -8.36 0.21 10.86
N ALA A 131 -7.16 -0.34 10.98
CA ALA A 131 -6.30 -0.07 12.13
C ALA A 131 -5.86 1.40 12.18
N ALA A 132 -5.56 2.00 11.03
CA ALA A 132 -5.24 3.43 10.94
C ALA A 132 -6.44 4.29 11.36
N LEU A 133 -7.66 3.92 10.96
CA LEU A 133 -8.90 4.56 11.42
C LEU A 133 -9.06 4.44 12.93
N ASP A 134 -8.90 3.24 13.49
CA ASP A 134 -8.98 3.03 14.95
C ASP A 134 -7.96 3.89 15.70
N MET A 135 -6.71 3.97 15.22
CA MET A 135 -5.68 4.81 15.84
C MET A 135 -6.10 6.27 15.86
N ALA A 136 -6.60 6.77 14.71
CA ALA A 136 -7.05 8.15 14.59
C ALA A 136 -8.27 8.45 15.48
N GLU A 137 -9.09 7.44 15.77
CA GLU A 137 -10.25 7.52 16.67
C GLU A 137 -9.93 7.17 18.13
N GLY A 138 -8.65 7.00 18.47
CA GLY A 138 -8.19 6.71 19.83
C GLY A 138 -8.39 5.27 20.31
N ARG A 139 -8.87 4.38 19.44
CA ARG A 139 -9.11 2.94 19.67
C ARG A 139 -7.84 2.10 19.55
N LYS A 140 -6.82 2.49 20.32
CA LYS A 140 -5.44 1.99 20.23
C LYS A 140 -5.33 0.46 20.35
N SER A 141 -6.05 -0.15 21.28
CA SER A 141 -6.02 -1.60 21.47
C SER A 141 -6.59 -2.35 20.27
N GLN A 142 -7.67 -1.83 19.68
CA GLN A 142 -8.30 -2.42 18.49
C GLN A 142 -7.38 -2.27 17.26
N ALA A 143 -6.76 -1.10 17.11
CA ALA A 143 -5.80 -0.85 16.04
C ALA A 143 -4.63 -1.85 16.07
N ILE A 144 -3.98 -2.01 17.24
CA ILE A 144 -2.84 -2.91 17.39
C ILE A 144 -3.26 -4.37 17.15
N ALA A 145 -4.46 -4.77 17.56
CA ALA A 145 -4.98 -6.11 17.29
C ALA A 145 -5.14 -6.35 15.77
N ARG A 146 -5.76 -5.40 15.05
CA ARG A 146 -5.92 -5.47 13.59
C ARG A 146 -4.57 -5.49 12.87
N MET A 147 -3.60 -4.68 13.29
CA MET A 147 -2.27 -4.67 12.68
C MET A 147 -1.52 -6.00 12.88
N ARG A 148 -1.67 -6.65 14.04
CA ARG A 148 -1.08 -7.98 14.27
C ARG A 148 -1.71 -9.04 13.37
N GLU A 149 -3.03 -8.97 13.18
CA GLU A 149 -3.75 -9.83 12.24
C GLU A 149 -3.28 -9.61 10.80
N ALA A 150 -3.18 -8.35 10.36
CA ALA A 150 -2.68 -7.99 9.03
C ALA A 150 -1.26 -8.51 8.80
N ALA A 151 -0.35 -8.32 9.77
CA ALA A 151 1.01 -8.84 9.71
C ALA A 151 1.04 -10.37 9.57
N THR A 152 0.23 -11.07 10.36
CA THR A 152 0.16 -12.54 10.34
C THR A 152 -0.36 -13.05 8.99
N ARG A 153 -1.35 -12.38 8.42
CA ARG A 153 -1.90 -12.71 7.11
C ARG A 153 -0.91 -12.42 5.99
N GLU A 154 -0.22 -11.27 6.03
CA GLU A 154 0.81 -10.94 5.04
C GLU A 154 1.94 -11.98 5.06
N ASP A 155 2.42 -12.39 6.23
CA ASP A 155 3.45 -13.44 6.36
C ASP A 155 3.00 -14.80 5.78
N ALA A 156 1.70 -15.09 5.83
CA ALA A 156 1.13 -16.34 5.31
C ALA A 156 0.92 -16.33 3.79
N THR A 157 1.08 -15.17 3.14
CA THR A 157 0.98 -15.06 1.68
C THR A 157 2.33 -15.30 1.02
N GLU A 158 2.37 -16.13 -0.03
CA GLU A 158 3.56 -16.23 -0.87
C GLU A 158 3.79 -14.90 -1.62
N LYS A 159 5.05 -14.43 -1.67
CA LYS A 159 5.39 -13.24 -2.45
C LYS A 159 5.10 -13.52 -3.94
N SER A 160 4.24 -12.71 -4.55
CA SER A 160 4.03 -12.80 -6.01
C SER A 160 5.32 -12.52 -6.75
N ALA A 161 5.66 -13.36 -7.74
CA ALA A 161 6.82 -13.16 -8.61
C ALA A 161 6.71 -11.90 -9.50
N VAL A 162 5.52 -11.30 -9.58
CA VAL A 162 5.19 -10.25 -10.55
C VAL A 162 5.28 -8.83 -9.96
N THR A 163 5.17 -8.66 -8.65
CA THR A 163 5.10 -7.32 -8.02
C THR A 163 6.33 -6.98 -7.18
N PRO A 164 7.02 -5.86 -7.46
CA PRO A 164 8.15 -5.41 -6.64
C PRO A 164 7.67 -4.90 -5.27
N GLY A 165 7.85 -5.72 -4.22
CA GLY A 165 7.70 -5.42 -2.78
C GLY A 165 6.31 -4.92 -2.33
N SER A 166 5.98 -5.01 -1.05
CA SER A 166 4.74 -4.38 -0.53
C SER A 166 4.87 -2.84 -0.56
N LEU A 167 3.75 -2.11 -0.72
CA LEU A 167 3.72 -0.65 -0.66
C LEU A 167 4.15 -0.15 0.73
N ALA A 168 3.49 -0.67 1.75
CA ALA A 168 3.79 -0.52 3.16
C ALA A 168 3.44 -1.86 3.84
N PRO A 169 4.42 -2.69 4.23
CA PRO A 169 4.20 -3.94 4.93
C PRO A 169 3.47 -3.71 6.23
N ALA A 170 2.57 -4.63 6.56
CA ALA A 170 1.77 -4.58 7.77
C ALA A 170 2.65 -4.60 9.03
N ARG A 171 3.80 -5.31 9.00
CA ARG A 171 4.74 -5.30 10.15
C ARG A 171 5.39 -3.94 10.40
N GLU A 172 5.68 -3.16 9.36
CA GLU A 172 6.22 -1.81 9.57
C GLU A 172 5.15 -0.87 10.10
N LEU A 173 3.93 -0.93 9.55
CA LEU A 173 2.81 -0.16 10.06
C LEU A 173 2.48 -0.52 11.52
N LEU A 174 2.58 -1.80 11.89
CA LEU A 174 2.46 -2.26 13.28
C LEU A 174 3.57 -1.65 14.15
N ALA A 175 4.81 -1.64 13.66
CA ALA A 175 5.94 -1.07 14.36
C ALA A 175 5.77 0.44 14.59
N ASP A 176 5.34 1.18 13.57
CA ASP A 176 4.98 2.60 13.64
C ASP A 176 3.94 2.86 14.74
N MET A 177 2.85 2.09 14.75
CA MET A 177 1.78 2.23 15.75
C MET A 177 2.25 1.87 17.17
N LEU A 178 3.06 0.82 17.32
CA LEU A 178 3.63 0.43 18.61
C LEU A 178 4.57 1.52 19.16
N ALA A 179 5.42 2.09 18.29
CA ALA A 179 6.32 3.18 18.68
C ALA A 179 5.53 4.42 19.14
N ALA A 180 4.51 4.82 18.36
CA ALA A 180 3.64 5.94 18.69
C ALA A 180 2.85 5.73 20.00
N ASN A 181 2.65 4.48 20.42
CA ASN A 181 1.91 4.13 21.63
C ASN A 181 2.81 3.68 22.80
N GLY A 182 4.07 4.13 22.83
CA GLY A 182 4.96 3.92 23.98
C GLY A 182 5.47 2.49 24.13
N LYS A 183 5.48 1.70 23.04
CA LYS A 183 5.95 0.30 23.01
C LYS A 183 7.20 0.13 22.13
N PRO A 184 8.29 0.91 22.33
CA PRO A 184 9.45 0.91 21.44
C PRO A 184 10.19 -0.44 21.38
N ALA A 185 10.16 -1.22 22.46
CA ALA A 185 10.77 -2.56 22.46
C ALA A 185 10.01 -3.52 21.53
N GLU A 186 8.68 -3.47 21.52
CA GLU A 186 7.86 -4.26 20.59
C GLU A 186 8.03 -3.76 19.16
N ALA A 187 8.00 -2.43 18.94
CA ALA A 187 8.22 -1.84 17.61
C ALA A 187 9.54 -2.28 16.97
N ARG A 188 10.66 -2.25 17.72
CA ARG A 188 11.97 -2.69 17.22
C ARG A 188 11.99 -4.15 16.79
N ARG A 189 11.21 -5.02 17.43
CA ARG A 189 11.10 -6.43 17.05
C ARG A 189 10.39 -6.56 15.70
N GLU A 190 9.29 -5.83 15.51
CA GLU A 190 8.53 -5.85 14.25
C GLU A 190 9.33 -5.25 13.08
N TYR A 191 10.07 -4.16 13.30
CA TYR A 191 11.00 -3.62 12.30
C TYR A 191 12.08 -4.63 11.90
N ARG A 192 12.69 -5.30 12.87
CA ARG A 192 13.72 -6.30 12.59
C ARG A 192 13.16 -7.50 11.81
N ALA A 193 11.95 -7.94 12.12
CA ALA A 193 11.29 -9.01 11.38
C ALA A 193 11.05 -8.60 9.91
N THR A 194 10.66 -7.36 9.66
CA THR A 194 10.48 -6.85 8.29
C THR A 194 11.80 -6.86 7.51
N LEU A 195 12.92 -6.47 8.12
CA LEU A 195 14.23 -6.46 7.44
C LEU A 195 14.72 -7.85 7.01
N GLN A 196 14.18 -8.93 7.58
CA GLN A 196 14.47 -10.30 7.16
C GLN A 196 13.80 -10.63 5.82
N THR A 197 12.59 -10.12 5.59
CA THR A 197 11.81 -10.38 4.37
C THR A 197 12.08 -9.34 3.29
N ASP A 198 12.33 -8.08 3.66
CA ASP A 198 12.58 -6.95 2.77
C ASP A 198 13.89 -6.22 3.15
N PRO A 199 15.05 -6.84 2.85
CA PRO A 199 16.35 -6.27 3.20
C PRO A 199 16.59 -4.94 2.48
N LYS A 200 17.35 -4.04 3.14
CA LYS A 200 17.68 -2.68 2.68
C LYS A 200 16.53 -1.67 2.74
N ARG A 201 15.45 -1.98 3.47
CA ARG A 201 14.46 -0.96 3.83
C ARG A 201 15.09 0.14 4.69
N ARG A 202 14.74 1.41 4.43
CA ARG A 202 15.28 2.56 5.19
C ARG A 202 14.53 2.95 6.47
N ARG A 203 13.39 2.34 6.78
CA ARG A 203 12.56 2.70 7.94
C ARG A 203 13.01 2.02 9.22
#